data_AF-A0A928N7I2-F1
#
_entry.id   AF-A0A928N7I2-F1
#
_cell.length_a   1.000
_cell.length_b   1.000
_cell.length_c   1.000
_cell.angle_alpha   90.00
_cell.angle_beta   90.00
_cell.angle_gamma   90.00
#
_symmetry.space_group_name_H-M   'P 1'
#
loop_
_entity.id
_entity.type
_entity.pdbx_description
1 polymer ?
#
loop_
_entity_poly.entity_id
_entity_poly.type
_entity_poly.pdbx_seq_one_letter_code
_entity_poly.pdbx_strand_id
1 'polypeptide(L)' 'MGKIKTHRGAAKRFSLTKSGKVKKTSAFRRHILTKKTTKRKRALRKIS' A
#
# COMPACT_ATOMS: atom_id res chain seq x y z
N MET A 1 30.89 14.00 -1.87
CA MET A 1 29.75 13.08 -1.62
C MET A 1 28.55 13.54 -2.44
N GLY A 2 27.94 12.63 -3.22
CA GLY A 2 26.73 12.93 -4.00
C GLY A 2 25.47 12.82 -3.15
N LYS A 3 24.40 13.55 -3.52
CA LYS A 3 23.09 13.40 -2.87
C LYS A 3 22.56 11.97 -3.07
N ILE A 4 22.03 11.38 -2.00
CA ILE A 4 21.36 10.07 -2.07
C ILE A 4 20.06 10.22 -2.88
N LYS A 5 19.91 9.42 -3.95
CA LYS A 5 18.70 9.45 -4.77
C LYS A 5 17.60 8.61 -4.14
N THR A 6 16.39 9.16 -4.06
CA THR A 6 15.22 8.44 -3.58
C THR A 6 14.78 7.37 -4.58
N HIS A 7 14.46 6.16 -4.10
CA HIS A 7 13.88 5.12 -4.95
C HIS A 7 12.46 5.49 -5.40
N ARG A 8 12.30 5.88 -6.67
CA ARG A 8 11.05 6.43 -7.21
C ARG A 8 9.89 5.44 -7.14
N GLY A 9 10.15 4.13 -7.26
CA GLY A 9 9.11 3.10 -7.13
C GLY A 9 8.56 2.98 -5.70
N ALA A 10 9.41 3.21 -4.68
CA ALA A 10 9.02 3.15 -3.28
C ALA A 10 8.21 4.40 -2.90
N ALA A 11 8.67 5.59 -3.34
CA ALA A 11 7.96 6.85 -3.11
C ALA A 11 6.52 6.86 -3.66
N LYS A 12 6.23 6.09 -4.72
CA LYS A 12 4.87 5.95 -5.28
C LYS A 12 3.97 4.98 -4.50
N ARG A 13 4.56 4.08 -3.70
CA ARG A 13 3.84 2.95 -3.05
C ARG A 13 3.71 3.10 -1.54
N PHE A 14 4.65 3.82 -0.92
CA PHE A 14 4.76 3.97 0.51
C PHE A 14 4.70 5.45 0.90
N SER A 15 4.01 5.74 1.99
CA SER A 15 3.96 7.07 2.62
C SER A 15 4.20 6.93 4.11
N LEU A 16 4.54 8.02 4.79
CA LEU A 16 4.69 8.02 6.24
C LEU A 16 3.44 8.57 6.91
N THR A 17 3.06 7.98 8.03
CA THR A 17 2.08 8.54 8.96
C THR A 17 2.73 9.65 9.80
N LYS A 18 1.90 10.46 10.47
CA LYS A 18 2.40 11.53 11.36
C LYS A 18 3.33 11.01 12.47
N SER A 19 3.17 9.76 12.89
CA SER A 19 4.02 9.09 13.88
C SER A 19 5.21 8.33 13.29
N GLY A 20 5.49 8.48 11.99
CA GLY A 20 6.64 7.86 11.32
C GLY A 20 6.46 6.40 10.89
N LYS A 21 5.28 5.79 11.12
CA LYS A 21 4.99 4.43 10.61
C LYS A 21 4.78 4.47 9.10
N VAL A 22 5.22 3.42 8.40
CA VAL A 22 5.06 3.28 6.95
C VAL A 22 3.64 2.84 6.62
N LYS A 23 2.96 3.69 5.85
CA LYS A 23 1.62 3.46 5.33
C LYS A 23 1.66 2.76 3.99
N LYS A 24 0.90 1.66 3.84
CA LYS A 24 0.81 0.85 2.61
C LYS A 24 -0.58 0.27 2.36
N THR A 25 -0.92 0.10 1.09
CA THR A 25 -2.16 -0.58 0.67
C THR A 25 -2.00 -2.10 0.66
N SER A 26 -3.08 -2.82 0.96
CA SER A 26 -3.11 -4.29 0.83
C SER A 26 -3.14 -4.75 -0.64
N ALA A 27 -2.46 -5.85 -0.94
CA ALA A 27 -2.42 -6.45 -2.27
C ALA A 27 -3.74 -7.18 -2.63
N PHE A 28 -3.87 -7.62 -3.90
CA PHE A 28 -4.95 -8.49 -4.39
C PHE A 28 -6.37 -7.91 -4.38
N ARG A 29 -6.51 -6.58 -4.32
CA ARG A 29 -7.80 -5.89 -4.45
C ARG A 29 -8.11 -5.36 -5.86
N ARG A 30 -7.18 -5.49 -6.81
CA ARG A 30 -7.33 -4.88 -8.14
C ARG A 30 -8.16 -5.70 -9.15
N HIS A 31 -8.02 -7.03 -9.15
CA HIS A 31 -8.69 -7.90 -10.14
C HIS A 31 -9.16 -9.23 -9.51
N ILE A 32 -10.01 -9.94 -10.26
CA ILE A 32 -10.66 -11.20 -9.85
C ILE A 32 -11.39 -11.00 -8.50
N LEU A 33 -12.33 -10.06 -8.49
CA LEU A 33 -13.10 -9.66 -7.30
C LEU A 33 -14.47 -10.35 -7.19
N THR A 34 -14.95 -10.91 -8.30
CA THR A 34 -16.23 -11.62 -8.41
C THR A 34 -16.25 -12.83 -7.48
N LYS A 35 -15.23 -13.70 -7.57
CA LYS A 35 -15.09 -14.89 -6.70
C LYS A 35 -14.67 -14.61 -5.26
N LYS A 36 -14.35 -13.35 -4.91
CA LYS A 36 -13.91 -12.98 -3.55
C LYS A 36 -15.11 -12.56 -2.71
N THR A 37 -15.25 -13.16 -1.54
CA THR A 37 -16.28 -12.79 -0.57
C THR A 37 -16.19 -11.31 -0.19
N THR A 38 -17.32 -10.71 0.15
CA THR A 38 -17.40 -9.30 0.60
C THR A 38 -16.57 -9.06 1.86
N LYS A 39 -16.54 -10.03 2.79
CA LYS A 39 -15.69 -10.01 3.99
C LYS A 39 -14.20 -9.88 3.63
N ARG A 40 -13.69 -10.68 2.69
CA ARG A 40 -12.30 -10.60 2.22
C ARG A 40 -12.01 -9.24 1.56
N LYS A 41 -12.91 -8.76 0.70
CA LYS A 41 -12.78 -7.44 0.06
C LYS A 41 -12.77 -6.28 1.06
N ARG A 42 -13.46 -6.40 2.20
CA ARG A 42 -13.44 -5.40 3.29
C ARG A 42 -12.10 -5.37 4.02
N ALA A 43 -11.56 -6.54 4.38
CA ALA A 43 -10.24 -6.63 5.03
C ALA A 43 -9.15 -5.98 4.16
N LEU A 44 -9.15 -6.27 2.85
CA LEU A 44 -8.19 -5.70 1.88
C LEU A 44 -8.39 -4.19 1.61
N ARG A 45 -9.40 -3.53 2.18
CA ARG A 45 -9.56 -2.06 2.10
C ARG A 45 -8.66 -1.33 3.07
N LYS A 46 -8.37 -1.96 4.20
CA LYS A 46 -7.70 -1.31 5.31
C LYS A 46 -6.30 -0.91 4.85
N ILE A 47 -5.98 0.35 5.07
CA ILE A 47 -4.65 0.89 4.86
C ILE A 47 -3.96 0.81 6.23
N SER A 48 -2.85 0.09 6.29
CA SER A 48 -1.92 0.15 7.44
C SER A 48 -1.07 1.39 7.30
#